data_AF-B7GPN4-F1
#
_entry.id   AF-B7GPN4-F1
#
_cell.length_a   1.000
_cell.length_b   1.000
_cell.length_c   1.000
_cell.angle_alpha   90.00
_cell.angle_beta   90.00
_cell.angle_gamma   90.00
#
_symmetry.space_group_name_H-M   'P 1'
#
loop_
_entity.id
_entity.type
_entity.pdbx_description
1 polymer ?
#
loop_
_entity_poly.entity_id
_entity_poly.type
_entity_poly.pdbx_seq_one_letter_code
_entity_poly.pdbx_strand_id
1 'polypeptide(L)'
;MQQRLLLIGVDGVRLDIVRKENHAPNINRILNNGSSAEMTMEVPTISGPGWSSILTGTTHAQHGVQDNTFRGNRLYECPDFLTRAAVAHPMMKTVAASSWPPLVDPAGPGPVIATRNDQIISCHHRLVVRDGETYGYRLADSEIARFAVISICNDPADVSFIYLGEVDEAGHLYGGISEEYESALSRVDEHVGEILDAVERRSSNYPDEDWLVCITTDHGHLDEGGHGGADPVLRRSFFGALRLGARSSDQYSFESMRPEQIAGWMLRHLDTPIR
;
A
#
# COMPACT_ATOMS: atom_id res chain seq x y z
N MET A 1 -18.95 -13.87 9.82
CA MET A 1 -18.21 -13.29 8.68
C MET A 1 -16.84 -12.86 9.19
N GLN A 2 -15.78 -13.21 8.47
CA GLN A 2 -14.40 -12.85 8.81
C GLN A 2 -13.96 -11.73 7.87
N GLN A 3 -13.89 -10.50 8.36
CA GLN A 3 -13.43 -9.36 7.58
C GLN A 3 -11.91 -9.43 7.42
N ARG A 4 -11.44 -9.29 6.19
CA ARG A 4 -10.02 -9.22 5.85
C ARG A 4 -9.76 -7.94 5.08
N LEU A 5 -8.68 -7.24 5.40
CA LEU A 5 -8.25 -6.01 4.74
C LEU A 5 -6.83 -6.18 4.21
N LEU A 6 -6.62 -5.91 2.94
CA LEU A 6 -5.32 -5.91 2.28
C LEU A 6 -5.12 -4.56 1.60
N LEU A 7 -4.11 -3.80 2.01
CA LEU A 7 -3.63 -2.64 1.27
C LEU A 7 -2.37 -3.02 0.48
N ILE A 8 -2.42 -2.85 -0.83
CA ILE A 8 -1.27 -2.94 -1.73
C ILE A 8 -0.79 -1.52 -2.03
N GLY A 9 0.45 -1.21 -1.70
CA GLY A 9 1.12 0.02 -2.08
C GLY A 9 2.08 -0.24 -3.24
N VAL A 10 1.94 0.54 -4.32
CA VAL A 10 2.92 0.55 -5.41
C VAL A 10 3.52 1.95 -5.51
N ASP A 11 4.81 2.08 -5.25
CA ASP A 11 5.48 3.38 -5.17
C ASP A 11 5.67 4.03 -6.55
N GLY A 12 5.59 5.36 -6.62
CA GLY A 12 5.96 6.15 -7.80
C GLY A 12 5.11 5.90 -9.06
N VAL A 13 3.85 5.51 -8.92
CA VAL A 13 3.01 5.12 -10.06
C VAL A 13 2.25 6.31 -10.66
N ARG A 14 2.52 6.57 -11.93
CA ARG A 14 1.78 7.54 -12.74
C ARG A 14 0.41 7.00 -13.16
N LEU A 15 -0.66 7.65 -12.69
CA LEU A 15 -2.03 7.28 -13.04
C LEU A 15 -2.30 7.32 -14.55
N ASP A 16 -1.72 8.26 -15.29
CA ASP A 16 -1.89 8.35 -16.75
C ASP A 16 -1.26 7.16 -17.49
N ILE A 17 -0.18 6.58 -16.95
CA ILE A 17 0.46 5.37 -17.51
C ILE A 17 -0.35 4.13 -17.15
N VAL A 18 -0.84 4.02 -15.90
CA VAL A 18 -1.73 2.91 -15.48
C VAL A 18 -2.97 2.82 -16.36
N ARG A 19 -3.55 3.97 -16.74
CA ARG A 19 -4.75 4.02 -17.58
C ARG A 19 -4.49 3.75 -19.07
N LYS A 20 -3.22 3.61 -19.52
CA LYS A 20 -2.93 3.14 -20.88
C LYS A 20 -3.39 1.69 -21.05
N GLU A 21 -3.95 1.39 -22.22
CA GLU A 21 -4.44 0.05 -22.55
C GLU A 21 -3.30 -0.98 -22.45
N ASN A 22 -3.54 -2.10 -21.75
CA ASN A 22 -2.61 -3.24 -21.59
C ASN A 22 -1.35 -3.01 -20.75
N HIS A 23 -1.14 -1.87 -20.09
CA HIS A 23 0.07 -1.63 -19.29
C HIS A 23 -0.03 -2.15 -17.85
N ALA A 24 -1.22 -2.05 -17.24
CA ALA A 24 -1.46 -2.49 -15.87
C ALA A 24 -2.85 -3.16 -15.72
N PRO A 25 -3.09 -4.31 -16.38
CA PRO A 25 -4.39 -4.96 -16.38
C PRO A 25 -4.90 -5.38 -14.99
N ASN A 26 -4.03 -5.79 -14.07
CA ASN A 26 -4.43 -6.23 -12.73
C ASN A 26 -4.74 -5.06 -11.79
N ILE A 27 -3.97 -3.97 -11.86
CA ILE A 27 -4.29 -2.72 -11.17
C ILE A 27 -5.62 -2.18 -11.71
N ASN A 28 -5.80 -2.12 -13.04
CA ASN A 28 -7.06 -1.67 -13.64
C ASN A 28 -8.24 -2.59 -13.29
N ARG A 29 -8.04 -3.88 -13.08
CA ARG A 29 -9.09 -4.79 -12.58
C ARG A 29 -9.64 -4.32 -11.24
N ILE A 30 -8.79 -3.90 -10.30
CA ILE A 30 -9.23 -3.30 -9.03
C ILE A 30 -9.97 -1.98 -9.27
N LEU A 31 -9.38 -1.10 -10.08
CA LEU A 31 -9.91 0.26 -10.30
C LEU A 31 -11.25 0.27 -11.05
N ASN A 32 -11.48 -0.68 -11.96
CA ASN A 32 -12.65 -0.72 -12.85
C ASN A 32 -13.77 -1.62 -12.34
N ASN A 33 -13.44 -2.71 -11.63
CA ASN A 33 -14.45 -3.65 -11.11
C ASN A 33 -14.80 -3.38 -9.64
N GLY A 34 -14.03 -2.53 -8.96
CA GLY A 34 -14.29 -2.04 -7.63
C GLY A 34 -14.73 -0.58 -7.61
N SER A 35 -14.43 0.09 -6.51
CA SER A 35 -14.59 1.52 -6.31
C SER A 35 -13.24 2.21 -6.42
N SER A 36 -13.13 3.29 -7.17
CA SER A 36 -11.89 4.06 -7.26
C SER A 36 -12.14 5.56 -7.29
N ALA A 37 -11.15 6.31 -6.83
CA ALA A 37 -11.10 7.76 -6.96
C ALA A 37 -9.67 8.22 -7.24
N GLU A 38 -9.56 9.30 -8.02
CA GLU A 38 -8.31 10.05 -8.11
C GLU A 38 -8.06 10.79 -6.80
N MET A 39 -6.77 10.93 -6.48
CA MET A 39 -6.28 11.55 -5.26
C MET A 39 -5.22 12.60 -5.62
N THR A 40 -5.12 13.63 -4.80
CA THR A 40 -4.05 14.63 -4.91
C THR A 40 -3.19 14.59 -3.66
N MET A 41 -1.91 14.32 -3.84
CA MET A 41 -0.92 14.27 -2.77
C MET A 41 -0.51 15.68 -2.32
N GLU A 42 -0.15 15.80 -1.04
CA GLU A 42 0.44 17.02 -0.48
C GLU A 42 1.91 17.14 -0.90
N VAL A 43 2.42 18.36 -0.97
CA VAL A 43 3.84 18.63 -1.26
C VAL A 43 4.60 18.65 0.08
N PRO A 44 5.82 18.08 0.18
CA PRO A 44 6.57 17.43 -0.90
C PRO A 44 6.01 16.06 -1.26
N THR A 45 5.93 15.77 -2.57
CA THR A 45 5.50 14.45 -3.08
C THR A 45 6.68 13.47 -3.01
N ILE A 46 7.19 13.25 -1.81
CA ILE A 46 8.30 12.34 -1.48
C ILE A 46 7.70 11.16 -0.71
N SER A 47 8.27 9.97 -0.86
CA SER A 47 7.66 8.73 -0.38
C SER A 47 7.44 8.68 1.12
N GLY A 48 8.42 9.11 1.93
CA GLY A 48 8.29 9.16 3.39
C GLY A 48 7.07 9.96 3.85
N PRO A 49 6.93 11.24 3.49
CA PRO A 49 5.74 12.04 3.77
C PRO A 49 4.44 11.45 3.22
N GLY A 50 4.44 11.00 1.96
CA GLY A 50 3.26 10.46 1.27
C GLY A 50 2.73 9.19 1.94
N TRP A 51 3.58 8.18 2.11
CA TRP A 51 3.22 6.94 2.81
C TRP A 51 2.84 7.17 4.27
N SER A 52 3.51 8.10 4.96
CA SER A 52 3.11 8.47 6.32
C SER A 52 1.68 8.99 6.36
N SER A 53 1.27 9.80 5.39
CA SER A 53 -0.11 10.29 5.32
C SER A 53 -1.11 9.17 5.06
N ILE A 54 -0.82 8.32 4.08
CA ILE A 54 -1.68 7.19 3.67
C ILE A 54 -1.86 6.18 4.82
N LEU A 55 -0.76 5.80 5.46
CA LEU A 55 -0.74 4.70 6.44
C LEU A 55 -1.24 5.13 7.82
N THR A 56 -1.04 6.39 8.21
CA THR A 56 -1.49 6.91 9.51
C THR A 56 -2.88 7.56 9.44
N GLY A 57 -3.27 8.06 8.25
CA GLY A 57 -4.47 8.86 8.08
C GLY A 57 -4.32 10.27 8.66
N THR A 58 -3.12 10.85 8.55
CA THR A 58 -2.80 12.19 9.06
C THR A 58 -2.07 13.00 7.98
N THR A 59 -2.01 14.33 8.10
CA THR A 59 -1.33 15.19 7.12
C THR A 59 0.16 15.36 7.43
N HIS A 60 0.94 15.88 6.47
CA HIS A 60 2.36 16.22 6.68
C HIS A 60 2.59 17.06 7.94
N ALA A 61 1.69 18.02 8.19
CA ALA A 61 1.74 18.87 9.37
C ALA A 61 1.50 18.11 10.68
N GLN A 62 0.71 17.04 10.68
CA GLN A 62 0.42 16.26 11.88
C GLN A 62 1.59 15.30 12.20
N HIS A 63 1.94 14.40 11.27
CA HIS A 63 2.98 13.40 11.50
C HIS A 63 4.41 13.98 11.39
N GLY A 64 4.60 15.15 10.79
CA GLY A 64 5.87 15.87 10.77
C GLY A 64 7.00 15.22 9.97
N VAL A 65 6.69 14.24 9.10
CA VAL A 65 7.68 13.64 8.18
C VAL A 65 7.83 14.57 6.98
N GLN A 66 9.06 15.03 6.72
CA GLN A 66 9.35 16.03 5.69
C GLN A 66 10.13 15.45 4.50
N ASP A 67 10.84 14.33 4.70
CA ASP A 67 11.67 13.66 3.71
C ASP A 67 11.89 12.18 4.10
N ASN A 68 12.66 11.45 3.28
CA ASN A 68 13.00 10.05 3.49
C ASN A 68 14.03 9.80 4.61
N THR A 69 14.51 10.85 5.31
CA THR A 69 15.35 10.69 6.50
C THR A 69 14.55 10.47 7.78
N PHE A 70 13.24 10.79 7.74
CA PHE A 70 12.31 10.69 8.87
C PHE A 70 12.75 11.46 10.13
N ARG A 71 13.72 12.36 10.05
CA ARG A 71 14.23 13.07 11.23
C ARG A 71 13.19 14.05 11.79
N GLY A 72 13.01 14.03 13.12
CA GLY A 72 12.12 14.97 13.82
C GLY A 72 10.62 14.73 13.61
N ASN A 73 10.26 13.54 13.13
CA ASN A 73 8.86 13.15 12.95
C ASN A 73 8.10 12.97 14.28
N ARG A 74 6.78 12.87 14.18
CA ARG A 74 5.81 12.60 15.26
C ARG A 74 4.97 11.35 14.98
N LEU A 75 5.50 10.36 14.28
CA LEU A 75 4.78 9.12 13.95
C LEU A 75 4.29 8.38 15.19
N TYR A 76 4.97 8.53 16.33
CA TYR A 76 4.51 7.97 17.61
C TYR A 76 3.16 8.56 18.11
N GLU A 77 2.78 9.76 17.65
CA GLU A 77 1.47 10.38 17.93
C GLU A 77 0.43 10.05 16.87
N CYS A 78 0.85 9.48 15.74
CA CYS A 78 0.05 9.20 14.55
C CYS A 78 0.09 7.69 14.25
N PRO A 79 -0.57 6.84 15.06
CA PRO A 79 -0.47 5.39 14.89
C PRO A 79 -0.97 4.96 13.51
N ASP A 80 -0.19 4.10 12.86
CA ASP A 80 -0.54 3.51 11.56
C ASP A 80 -1.81 2.65 11.64
N PHE A 81 -2.41 2.36 10.48
CA PHE A 81 -3.67 1.64 10.40
C PHE A 81 -3.61 0.21 10.95
N LEU A 82 -2.47 -0.49 10.87
CA LEU A 82 -2.31 -1.83 11.46
C LEU A 82 -2.29 -1.72 12.99
N THR A 83 -1.56 -0.74 13.52
CA THR A 83 -1.54 -0.46 14.96
C THR A 83 -2.93 -0.08 15.47
N ARG A 84 -3.67 0.76 14.74
CA ARG A 84 -5.05 1.15 15.08
C ARG A 84 -6.00 -0.05 15.09
N ALA A 85 -5.93 -0.92 14.08
CA ALA A 85 -6.74 -2.14 14.03
C ALA A 85 -6.44 -3.07 15.22
N ALA A 86 -5.16 -3.28 15.52
CA ALA A 86 -4.75 -4.16 16.62
C ALA A 86 -5.06 -3.58 18.01
N VAL A 87 -5.06 -2.27 18.19
CA VAL A 87 -5.51 -1.64 19.45
C VAL A 87 -7.02 -1.83 19.63
N ALA A 88 -7.82 -1.70 18.57
CA ALA A 88 -9.25 -1.93 18.63
C ALA A 88 -9.61 -3.42 18.83
N HIS A 89 -8.81 -4.31 18.23
CA HIS A 89 -9.02 -5.75 18.27
C HIS A 89 -7.70 -6.48 18.56
N PRO A 90 -7.32 -6.66 19.85
CA PRO A 90 -6.00 -7.17 20.25
C PRO A 90 -5.62 -8.56 19.73
N MET A 91 -6.61 -9.36 19.31
CA MET A 91 -6.43 -10.69 18.77
C MET A 91 -6.29 -10.72 17.23
N MET A 92 -6.42 -9.57 16.54
CA MET A 92 -6.23 -9.51 15.09
C MET A 92 -4.79 -9.82 14.72
N LYS A 93 -4.62 -10.67 13.72
CA LYS A 93 -3.35 -10.89 13.05
C LYS A 93 -3.11 -9.78 12.05
N THR A 94 -1.92 -9.19 12.09
CA THR A 94 -1.53 -8.09 11.19
C THR A 94 -0.20 -8.38 10.52
N VAL A 95 -0.10 -8.09 9.23
CA VAL A 95 1.11 -8.28 8.42
C VAL A 95 1.52 -6.96 7.77
N ALA A 96 2.80 -6.62 7.82
CA ALA A 96 3.38 -5.62 6.94
C ALA A 96 4.58 -6.23 6.21
N ALA A 97 4.60 -6.15 4.88
CA ALA A 97 5.69 -6.63 4.06
C ALA A 97 6.09 -5.52 3.08
N SER A 98 7.36 -5.15 3.07
CA SER A 98 7.85 -4.05 2.24
C SER A 98 9.25 -4.33 1.71
N SER A 99 9.46 -3.93 0.45
CA SER A 99 10.76 -3.83 -0.20
C SER A 99 11.49 -2.51 0.06
N TRP A 100 10.89 -1.60 0.85
CA TRP A 100 11.51 -0.36 1.30
C TRP A 100 11.58 -0.33 2.85
N PRO A 101 12.78 -0.56 3.44
CA PRO A 101 12.92 -0.71 4.89
C PRO A 101 12.32 0.42 5.75
N PRO A 102 12.38 1.72 5.38
CA PRO A 102 11.82 2.80 6.21
C PRO A 102 10.32 2.69 6.51
N LEU A 103 9.55 1.88 5.81
CA LEU A 103 8.14 1.66 6.15
C LEU A 103 7.95 0.70 7.35
N VAL A 104 8.85 -0.27 7.54
CA VAL A 104 8.60 -1.42 8.42
C VAL A 104 9.79 -1.88 9.27
N ASP A 105 11.02 -1.46 8.97
CA ASP A 105 12.21 -1.89 9.69
C ASP A 105 12.47 -1.04 10.95
N PRO A 106 12.42 -1.61 12.17
CA PRO A 106 12.77 -0.89 13.41
C PRO A 106 14.23 -0.47 13.50
N ALA A 107 15.13 -1.07 12.72
CA ALA A 107 16.54 -0.69 12.68
C ALA A 107 16.82 0.47 11.70
N GLY A 108 15.83 0.83 10.88
CA GLY A 108 15.91 1.89 9.88
C GLY A 108 15.65 3.30 10.43
N PRO A 109 15.62 4.32 9.54
CA PRO A 109 15.28 5.69 9.91
C PRO A 109 13.77 5.87 10.19
N GLY A 110 12.94 4.98 9.65
CA GLY A 110 11.56 4.78 10.08
C GLY A 110 11.49 3.93 11.36
N PRO A 111 10.40 3.21 11.64
CA PRO A 111 9.38 2.78 10.70
C PRO A 111 8.11 3.64 10.74
N VAL A 112 7.43 3.77 9.60
CA VAL A 112 6.06 4.32 9.55
C VAL A 112 5.07 3.39 10.25
N ILE A 113 5.18 2.08 10.02
CA ILE A 113 4.39 1.07 10.71
C ILE A 113 5.09 0.71 12.02
N ALA A 114 4.40 0.94 13.13
CA ALA A 114 5.01 0.78 14.45
C ALA A 114 5.37 -0.70 14.72
N THR A 115 6.58 -0.91 15.23
CA THR A 115 7.01 -2.23 15.69
C THR A 115 6.32 -2.58 17.01
N ARG A 116 5.56 -3.68 17.01
CA ARG A 116 4.79 -4.15 18.18
C ARG A 116 5.37 -5.46 18.70
N ASN A 117 6.49 -5.38 19.42
CA ASN A 117 7.29 -6.55 19.85
C ASN A 117 6.47 -7.63 20.58
N ASP A 118 5.59 -7.26 21.50
CA ASP A 118 4.75 -8.23 22.22
C ASP A 118 3.80 -9.00 21.28
N GLN A 119 3.30 -8.33 20.24
CA GLN A 119 2.46 -8.95 19.21
C GLN A 119 3.27 -9.76 18.21
N ILE A 120 4.53 -9.41 17.97
CA ILE A 120 5.46 -10.24 17.20
C ILE A 120 5.75 -11.54 17.95
N ILE A 121 6.10 -11.45 19.23
CA ILE A 121 6.39 -12.61 20.09
C ILE A 121 5.18 -13.54 20.20
N SER A 122 3.97 -12.98 20.26
CA SER A 122 2.72 -13.74 20.33
C SER A 122 2.14 -14.11 18.95
N CYS A 123 2.85 -13.87 17.85
CA CYS A 123 2.44 -14.18 16.48
C CYS A 123 1.15 -13.48 15.99
N HIS A 124 0.78 -12.34 16.59
CA HIS A 124 -0.31 -11.46 16.14
C HIS A 124 0.17 -10.33 15.22
N HIS A 125 1.48 -10.08 15.15
CA HIS A 125 2.05 -9.14 14.20
C HIS A 125 3.27 -9.74 13.50
N ARG A 126 3.37 -9.55 12.18
CA ARG A 126 4.50 -10.00 11.40
C ARG A 126 5.00 -8.89 10.49
N LEU A 127 6.31 -8.65 10.55
CA LEU A 127 7.02 -7.72 9.68
C LEU A 127 7.90 -8.53 8.72
N VAL A 128 7.87 -8.18 7.45
CA VAL A 128 8.76 -8.74 6.42
C VAL A 128 9.46 -7.59 5.72
N VAL A 129 10.77 -7.50 5.93
CA VAL A 129 11.62 -6.45 5.36
C VAL A 129 12.45 -7.06 4.24
N ARG A 130 12.45 -6.41 3.08
CA ARG A 130 13.48 -6.56 2.05
C ARG A 130 14.03 -5.18 1.71
N ASP A 131 15.33 -5.13 1.47
CA ASP A 131 16.03 -3.87 1.19
C ASP A 131 16.26 -3.75 -0.32
N GLY A 132 15.26 -3.18 -1.00
CA GLY A 132 15.29 -2.93 -2.44
C GLY A 132 16.28 -1.83 -2.83
N GLU A 133 16.54 -0.85 -1.96
CA GLU A 133 17.52 0.21 -2.20
C GLU A 133 18.94 -0.38 -2.30
N THR A 134 19.30 -1.28 -1.38
CA THR A 134 20.64 -1.87 -1.34
C THR A 134 20.80 -3.06 -2.30
N TYR A 135 19.79 -3.92 -2.41
CA TYR A 135 19.90 -5.21 -3.11
C TYR A 135 19.09 -5.30 -4.41
N GLY A 136 18.37 -4.25 -4.78
CA GLY A 136 17.58 -4.14 -6.00
C GLY A 136 16.10 -4.50 -5.80
N TYR A 137 15.22 -3.56 -6.18
CA TYR A 137 13.78 -3.69 -6.02
C TYR A 137 13.16 -4.86 -6.79
N ARG A 138 13.66 -5.19 -7.99
CA ARG A 138 13.10 -6.30 -8.77
C ARG A 138 13.10 -7.63 -8.01
N LEU A 139 14.20 -7.93 -7.31
CA LEU A 139 14.26 -9.14 -6.48
C LEU A 139 13.41 -8.97 -5.22
N ALA A 140 13.55 -7.84 -4.53
CA ALA A 140 12.83 -7.56 -3.29
C ALA A 140 11.31 -7.64 -3.46
N ASP A 141 10.76 -6.98 -4.48
CA ASP A 141 9.33 -6.99 -4.81
C ASP A 141 8.85 -8.42 -5.11
N SER A 142 9.61 -9.20 -5.87
CA SER A 142 9.26 -10.60 -6.15
C SER A 142 9.20 -11.46 -4.87
N GLU A 143 10.09 -11.22 -3.91
CA GLU A 143 10.09 -11.93 -2.62
C GLU A 143 8.93 -11.49 -1.72
N ILE A 144 8.60 -10.19 -1.72
CA ILE A 144 7.47 -9.63 -0.99
C ILE A 144 6.14 -10.14 -1.56
N ALA A 145 5.97 -10.13 -2.88
CA ALA A 145 4.78 -10.65 -3.55
C ALA A 145 4.60 -12.15 -3.30
N ARG A 146 5.67 -12.94 -3.43
CA ARG A 146 5.64 -14.38 -3.12
C ARG A 146 5.28 -14.64 -1.66
N PHE A 147 5.83 -13.86 -0.73
CA PHE A 147 5.45 -13.94 0.67
C PHE A 147 3.96 -13.65 0.88
N ALA A 148 3.43 -12.59 0.26
CA ALA A 148 2.02 -12.22 0.35
C ALA A 148 1.11 -13.37 -0.12
N VAL A 149 1.39 -13.94 -1.30
CA VAL A 149 0.66 -15.08 -1.86
C VAL A 149 0.66 -16.28 -0.90
N ILE A 150 1.84 -16.67 -0.38
CA ILE A 150 1.98 -17.77 0.57
C ILE A 150 1.20 -17.49 1.87
N SER A 151 1.27 -16.27 2.39
CA SER A 151 0.56 -15.88 3.62
C SER A 151 -0.96 -15.97 3.43
N ILE A 152 -1.49 -15.40 2.34
CA ILE A 152 -2.93 -15.41 2.02
C ILE A 152 -3.46 -16.84 1.89
N CYS A 153 -2.68 -17.74 1.27
CA CYS A 153 -3.11 -19.12 1.05
C CYS A 153 -3.12 -19.98 2.32
N ASN A 154 -2.19 -19.75 3.25
CA ASN A 154 -1.93 -20.69 4.35
C ASN A 154 -2.32 -20.17 5.74
N ASP A 155 -2.00 -18.91 6.07
CA ASP A 155 -2.33 -18.28 7.35
C ASP A 155 -2.59 -16.79 7.12
N PRO A 156 -3.79 -16.43 6.59
CA PRO A 156 -4.09 -15.04 6.26
C PRO A 156 -4.20 -14.20 7.53
N ALA A 157 -3.55 -13.04 7.51
CA ALA A 157 -3.77 -11.99 8.50
C ALA A 157 -5.14 -11.33 8.29
N ASP A 158 -5.69 -10.76 9.36
CA ASP A 158 -6.91 -9.97 9.30
C ASP A 158 -6.67 -8.64 8.58
N VAL A 159 -5.48 -8.06 8.78
CA VAL A 159 -5.07 -6.82 8.13
C VAL A 159 -3.65 -6.93 7.58
N SER A 160 -3.46 -6.62 6.31
CA SER A 160 -2.18 -6.72 5.62
C SER A 160 -1.82 -5.44 4.89
N PHE A 161 -0.55 -5.04 4.97
CA PHE A 161 0.08 -4.05 4.10
C PHE A 161 1.18 -4.71 3.29
N ILE A 162 1.12 -4.60 1.97
CA ILE A 162 2.13 -5.11 1.04
C ILE A 162 2.62 -3.95 0.19
N TYR A 163 3.92 -3.68 0.20
CA TYR A 163 4.54 -2.58 -0.55
C TYR A 163 5.50 -3.11 -1.60
N LEU A 164 5.44 -2.54 -2.81
CA LEU A 164 6.28 -2.83 -3.96
C LEU A 164 6.86 -1.50 -4.50
N GLY A 165 8.17 -1.46 -4.76
CA GLY A 165 8.91 -0.21 -5.03
C GLY A 165 9.65 -0.15 -6.38
N GLU A 166 9.62 -1.20 -7.19
CA GLU A 166 10.41 -1.26 -8.44
C GLU A 166 10.05 -0.16 -9.45
N VAL A 167 8.79 0.28 -9.47
CA VAL A 167 8.31 1.30 -10.43
C VAL A 167 8.94 2.66 -10.17
N ASP A 168 9.01 3.09 -8.92
CA ASP A 168 9.66 4.32 -8.49
C ASP A 168 11.16 4.32 -8.83
N GLU A 169 11.87 3.24 -8.50
CA GLU A 169 13.29 3.08 -8.86
C GLU A 169 13.52 3.20 -10.37
N ALA A 170 12.67 2.57 -11.18
CA ALA A 170 12.76 2.70 -12.64
C ALA A 170 12.49 4.15 -13.10
N GLY A 171 11.53 4.84 -12.47
CA GLY A 171 11.21 6.24 -12.76
C GLY A 171 12.35 7.19 -12.40
N HIS A 172 13.07 6.91 -11.32
CA HIS A 172 14.31 7.60 -10.95
C HIS A 172 15.44 7.41 -11.95
N LEU A 173 15.67 6.17 -12.39
CA LEU A 173 16.81 5.84 -13.24
C LEU A 173 16.62 6.21 -14.72
N TYR A 174 15.38 6.12 -15.23
CA TYR A 174 15.11 6.18 -16.67
C TYR A 174 14.03 7.19 -17.07
N GLY A 175 13.22 7.66 -16.12
CA GLY A 175 12.14 8.62 -16.35
C GLY A 175 10.75 8.01 -16.37
N GLY A 176 9.73 8.79 -15.98
CA GLY A 176 8.35 8.31 -15.78
C GLY A 176 7.57 7.95 -17.06
N ILE A 177 8.18 8.11 -18.23
CA ILE A 177 7.60 7.69 -19.52
C ILE A 177 8.53 6.77 -20.33
N SER A 178 9.58 6.23 -19.70
CA SER A 178 10.53 5.35 -20.38
C SER A 178 10.00 3.93 -20.57
N GLU A 179 10.59 3.18 -21.50
CA GLU A 179 10.27 1.75 -21.70
C GLU A 179 10.61 0.91 -20.45
N GLU A 180 11.66 1.28 -19.72
CA GLU A 180 12.07 0.63 -18.47
C GLU A 180 11.04 0.84 -17.35
N TYR A 181 10.50 2.06 -17.23
CA TYR A 181 9.41 2.38 -16.30
C TYR A 181 8.16 1.56 -16.62
N GLU A 182 7.74 1.55 -17.89
CA GLU A 182 6.58 0.76 -18.32
C GLU A 182 6.82 -0.75 -18.13
N SER A 183 8.03 -1.23 -18.35
CA SER A 183 8.41 -2.63 -18.10
C SER A 183 8.40 -2.98 -16.61
N ALA A 184 8.84 -2.07 -15.73
CA ALA A 184 8.76 -2.23 -14.28
C ALA A 184 7.31 -2.26 -13.81
N LEU A 185 6.48 -1.34 -14.30
CA LEU A 185 5.04 -1.34 -14.03
C LEU A 185 4.39 -2.65 -14.45
N SER A 186 4.73 -3.18 -15.62
CA SER A 186 4.21 -4.46 -16.10
C SER A 186 4.56 -5.63 -15.17
N ARG A 187 5.81 -5.71 -14.68
CA ARG A 187 6.22 -6.76 -13.72
C ARG A 187 5.52 -6.61 -12.36
N VAL A 188 5.41 -5.39 -11.86
CA VAL A 188 4.72 -5.14 -10.59
C VAL A 188 3.22 -5.42 -10.72
N ASP A 189 2.60 -5.12 -11.87
CA ASP A 189 1.22 -5.48 -12.15
C ASP A 189 1.02 -7.01 -12.17
N GLU A 190 1.97 -7.79 -12.70
CA GLU A 190 1.95 -9.26 -12.59
C GLU A 190 1.94 -9.72 -11.12
N HIS A 191 2.78 -9.13 -10.26
CA HIS A 191 2.77 -9.40 -8.82
C HIS A 191 1.44 -9.05 -8.16
N VAL A 192 0.82 -7.92 -8.52
CA VAL A 192 -0.53 -7.55 -8.07
C VAL A 192 -1.54 -8.61 -8.51
N GLY A 193 -1.45 -9.10 -9.74
CA GLY A 193 -2.30 -10.18 -10.27
C GLY A 193 -2.17 -11.48 -9.46
N GLU A 194 -0.95 -11.92 -9.16
CA GLU A 194 -0.70 -13.12 -8.35
C GLU A 194 -1.32 -13.02 -6.95
N ILE A 195 -1.22 -11.83 -6.32
CA ILE A 195 -1.82 -11.54 -5.02
C ILE A 195 -3.35 -11.58 -5.11
N LEU A 196 -3.94 -10.91 -6.11
CA LEU A 196 -5.39 -10.91 -6.33
C LEU A 196 -5.94 -12.32 -6.55
N ASP A 197 -5.28 -13.12 -7.39
CA ASP A 197 -5.69 -14.49 -7.67
C ASP A 197 -5.57 -15.38 -6.42
N ALA A 198 -4.61 -15.11 -5.53
CA ALA A 198 -4.52 -15.77 -4.23
C ALA A 198 -5.73 -15.43 -3.34
N VAL A 199 -6.12 -14.16 -3.28
CA VAL A 199 -7.31 -13.71 -2.53
C VAL A 199 -8.58 -14.34 -3.10
N GLU A 200 -8.79 -14.31 -4.41
CA GLU A 200 -9.99 -14.87 -5.05
C GLU A 200 -10.14 -16.37 -4.82
N ARG A 201 -9.04 -17.11 -4.97
CA ARG A 201 -9.01 -18.55 -4.69
C ARG A 201 -9.34 -18.81 -3.22
N ARG A 202 -8.80 -17.99 -2.31
CA ARG A 202 -9.02 -18.12 -0.86
C ARG A 202 -10.46 -17.81 -0.49
N SER A 203 -11.03 -16.72 -0.98
CA SER A 203 -12.43 -16.34 -0.72
C SER A 203 -13.42 -17.35 -1.31
N SER A 204 -13.08 -17.97 -2.45
CA SER A 204 -13.91 -19.02 -3.05
C SER A 204 -13.93 -20.31 -2.20
N ASN A 205 -12.80 -20.67 -1.59
CA ASN A 205 -12.70 -21.86 -0.74
C ASN A 205 -13.29 -21.66 0.67
N TYR A 206 -13.42 -20.41 1.11
CA TYR A 206 -13.92 -20.06 2.45
C TYR A 206 -14.94 -18.91 2.35
N PRO A 207 -16.19 -19.23 2.03
CA PRO A 207 -17.21 -18.23 1.65
C PRO A 207 -17.63 -17.29 2.77
N ASP A 208 -17.27 -17.58 4.03
CA ASP A 208 -17.50 -16.70 5.18
C ASP A 208 -16.49 -15.55 5.29
N GLU A 209 -15.44 -15.55 4.47
CA GLU A 209 -14.46 -14.47 4.41
C GLU A 209 -14.90 -13.35 3.48
N ASP A 210 -14.66 -12.13 3.94
CA ASP A 210 -15.03 -10.90 3.28
C ASP A 210 -13.81 -10.01 3.13
N TRP A 211 -13.21 -10.06 1.96
CA TRP A 211 -11.95 -9.41 1.65
C TRP A 211 -12.19 -8.04 1.03
N LEU A 212 -11.56 -7.03 1.61
CA LEU A 212 -11.38 -5.72 1.00
C LEU A 212 -9.92 -5.60 0.54
N VAL A 213 -9.72 -5.61 -0.77
CA VAL A 213 -8.41 -5.40 -1.38
C VAL A 213 -8.33 -3.97 -1.89
N CYS A 214 -7.45 -3.18 -1.30
CA CYS A 214 -7.19 -1.80 -1.65
C CYS A 214 -5.84 -1.68 -2.36
N ILE A 215 -5.73 -0.69 -3.24
CA ILE A 215 -4.49 -0.34 -3.92
C ILE A 215 -4.32 1.18 -4.01
N THR A 216 -3.09 1.66 -3.86
CA THR A 216 -2.76 3.09 -3.97
C THR A 216 -1.29 3.30 -4.29
N THR A 217 -0.95 4.56 -4.54
CA THR A 217 0.42 5.05 -4.73
C THR A 217 0.55 6.40 -4.01
N ASP A 218 1.76 6.84 -3.75
CA ASP A 218 2.10 7.98 -2.93
C ASP A 218 2.57 9.20 -3.74
N HIS A 219 2.96 9.02 -5.01
CA HIS A 219 3.20 10.09 -5.98
C HIS A 219 3.33 9.56 -7.42
N GLY A 220 3.46 10.47 -8.37
CA GLY A 220 3.90 10.18 -9.74
C GLY A 220 5.36 10.55 -9.99
N HIS A 221 5.74 10.62 -11.27
CA HIS A 221 7.07 11.02 -11.75
C HIS A 221 7.00 12.05 -12.87
N LEU A 222 8.04 12.88 -13.00
CA LEU A 222 8.27 13.67 -14.21
C LEU A 222 8.62 12.76 -15.39
N ASP A 223 8.50 13.28 -16.61
CA ASP A 223 8.81 12.53 -17.83
C ASP A 223 10.28 12.10 -17.86
N GLU A 224 11.18 13.01 -17.50
CA GLU A 224 12.63 12.79 -17.37
C GLU A 224 13.06 12.06 -16.10
N GLY A 225 12.14 11.83 -15.16
CA GLY A 225 12.39 11.20 -13.88
C GLY A 225 12.50 12.18 -12.71
N GLY A 226 12.41 11.63 -11.50
CA GLY A 226 12.35 12.39 -10.26
C GLY A 226 10.94 12.84 -9.87
N HIS A 227 10.81 13.27 -8.62
CA HIS A 227 9.58 13.69 -7.95
C HIS A 227 9.91 14.58 -6.74
N GLY A 228 8.89 14.98 -5.97
CA GLY A 228 9.01 15.81 -4.76
C GLY A 228 8.49 17.24 -4.93
N GLY A 229 8.25 17.66 -6.18
CA GLY A 229 7.75 18.98 -6.55
C GLY A 229 6.23 19.14 -6.45
N ALA A 230 5.73 20.26 -6.96
CA ALA A 230 4.31 20.60 -6.96
C ALA A 230 3.61 20.33 -8.29
N ASP A 231 4.34 19.80 -9.29
CA ASP A 231 3.82 19.54 -10.62
C ASP A 231 2.60 18.62 -10.57
N PRO A 232 1.55 18.89 -11.38
CA PRO A 232 0.33 18.10 -11.35
C PRO A 232 0.54 16.59 -11.54
N VAL A 233 1.52 16.19 -12.35
CA VAL A 233 1.85 14.77 -12.58
C VAL A 233 2.44 14.10 -11.34
N LEU A 234 3.21 14.82 -10.53
CA LEU A 234 3.81 14.32 -9.30
C LEU A 234 2.77 14.17 -8.19
N ARG A 235 1.81 15.09 -8.15
CA ARG A 235 0.76 15.11 -7.12
C ARG A 235 -0.38 14.16 -7.41
N ARG A 236 -0.56 13.72 -8.67
CA ARG A 236 -1.67 12.86 -9.06
C ARG A 236 -1.43 11.43 -8.58
N SER A 237 -2.36 10.94 -7.79
CA SER A 237 -2.40 9.57 -7.28
C SER A 237 -3.82 9.02 -7.42
N PHE A 238 -4.07 7.82 -6.91
CA PHE A 238 -5.37 7.16 -6.90
C PHE A 238 -5.54 6.27 -5.67
N PHE A 239 -6.79 5.97 -5.35
CA PHE A 239 -7.16 4.93 -4.42
C PHE A 239 -8.19 4.01 -5.06
N GLY A 240 -7.93 2.71 -5.04
CA GLY A 240 -8.82 1.66 -5.51
C GLY A 240 -9.20 0.70 -4.40
N ALA A 241 -10.42 0.18 -4.45
CA ALA A 241 -10.93 -0.80 -3.49
C ALA A 241 -11.84 -1.82 -4.19
N LEU A 242 -11.47 -3.09 -4.12
CA LEU A 242 -12.24 -4.22 -4.66
C LEU A 242 -12.63 -5.15 -3.52
N ARG A 243 -13.89 -5.62 -3.53
CA ARG A 243 -14.42 -6.55 -2.53
C ARG A 243 -14.57 -7.94 -3.11
N LEU A 244 -14.09 -8.95 -2.38
CA LEU A 244 -14.10 -10.35 -2.79
C LEU A 244 -14.64 -11.24 -1.67
N GLY A 245 -15.36 -12.31 -2.01
CA GLY A 245 -15.97 -13.22 -1.05
C GLY A 245 -17.40 -12.84 -0.64
N ALA A 246 -17.72 -12.94 0.66
CA ALA A 246 -19.08 -12.96 1.19
C ALA A 246 -19.97 -11.77 0.78
N ARG A 247 -19.37 -10.61 0.49
CA ARG A 247 -20.08 -9.37 0.13
C ARG A 247 -19.55 -8.75 -1.17
N SER A 248 -19.12 -9.57 -2.11
CA SER A 248 -18.53 -9.12 -3.40
C SER A 248 -19.45 -8.22 -4.25
N SER A 249 -20.77 -8.26 -4.05
CA SER A 249 -21.73 -7.37 -4.73
C SER A 249 -21.78 -5.95 -4.15
N ASP A 250 -21.24 -5.75 -2.94
CA ASP A 250 -21.29 -4.45 -2.28
C ASP A 250 -20.21 -3.53 -2.86
N GLN A 251 -20.66 -2.44 -3.49
CA GLN A 251 -19.77 -1.39 -3.96
C GLN A 251 -19.77 -0.22 -2.98
N TYR A 252 -18.62 0.45 -2.87
CA TYR A 252 -18.51 1.71 -2.18
C TYR A 252 -18.71 2.86 -3.17
N SER A 253 -19.35 3.93 -2.73
CA SER A 253 -19.33 5.21 -3.46
C SER A 253 -18.47 6.20 -2.68
N PHE A 254 -17.46 6.74 -3.33
CA PHE A 254 -16.76 7.93 -2.84
C PHE A 254 -16.41 8.81 -4.03
N GLU A 255 -16.84 10.08 -3.98
CA GLU A 255 -16.64 11.06 -5.06
C GLU A 255 -15.21 11.59 -5.12
N SER A 256 -14.50 11.56 -3.99
CA SER A 256 -13.10 11.96 -3.88
C SER A 256 -12.44 11.25 -2.69
N MET A 257 -11.12 11.10 -2.75
CA MET A 257 -10.31 10.56 -1.68
C MET A 257 -9.08 11.44 -1.47
N ARG A 258 -8.77 11.75 -0.20
CA ARG A 258 -7.51 12.39 0.20
C ARG A 258 -6.61 11.38 0.91
N PRO A 259 -5.27 11.57 0.90
CA PRO A 259 -4.34 10.60 1.49
C PRO A 259 -4.64 10.30 2.95
N GLU A 260 -4.90 11.34 3.74
CA GLU A 260 -5.19 11.23 5.17
C GLU A 260 -6.56 10.60 5.48
N GLN A 261 -7.40 10.37 4.47
CA GLN A 261 -8.69 9.69 4.64
C GLN A 261 -8.59 8.18 4.46
N ILE A 262 -7.54 7.67 3.79
CA ILE A 262 -7.43 6.26 3.39
C ILE A 262 -7.44 5.32 4.60
N ALA A 263 -6.53 5.53 5.58
CA ALA A 263 -6.46 4.70 6.78
C ALA A 263 -7.82 4.62 7.52
N GLY A 264 -8.45 5.77 7.76
CA GLY A 264 -9.75 5.84 8.43
C GLY A 264 -10.88 5.21 7.60
N TRP A 265 -10.83 5.32 6.27
CA TRP A 265 -11.81 4.71 5.38
C TRP A 265 -11.72 3.19 5.39
N MET A 266 -10.51 2.63 5.27
CA MET A 266 -10.29 1.18 5.27
C MET A 266 -10.69 0.55 6.61
N LEU A 267 -10.38 1.20 7.74
CA LEU A 267 -10.69 0.68 9.07
C LEU A 267 -12.19 0.53 9.34
N ARG A 268 -13.06 1.25 8.61
CA ARG A 268 -14.51 1.02 8.69
C ARG A 268 -14.93 -0.37 8.23
N HIS A 269 -14.16 -1.01 7.34
CA HIS A 269 -14.41 -2.40 6.92
C HIS A 269 -14.24 -3.39 8.07
N LEU A 270 -13.46 -3.04 9.09
CA LEU A 270 -13.16 -3.87 10.25
C LEU A 270 -13.97 -3.49 11.49
N ASP A 271 -15.01 -2.66 11.35
CA ASP A 271 -15.78 -2.09 12.47
C ASP A 271 -14.90 -1.38 13.51
N THR A 272 -13.72 -0.89 13.09
CA THR A 272 -12.76 -0.21 13.95
C THR A 272 -13.10 1.29 14.05
N PRO A 273 -13.17 1.88 15.26
CA PRO A 273 -13.48 3.30 15.43
C PRO A 273 -12.48 4.22 14.72
N ILE A 274 -13.00 5.24 14.04
CA ILE A 274 -12.22 6.35 13.49
C ILE A 274 -12.00 7.34 14.65
N ARG A 275 -10.75 7.46 15.10
CA ARG A 275 -10.32 8.57 15.97
C ARG A 275 -9.54 9.57 15.13
#